data_AF-A0A940WAV8-F1
#
_entry.id   AF-A0A940WAV8-F1
#
_cell.length_a   1.000
_cell.length_b   1.000
_cell.length_c   1.000
_cell.angle_alpha   90.00
_cell.angle_beta   90.00
_cell.angle_gamma   90.00
#
_symmetry.space_group_name_H-M   'P 1'
#
loop_
_entity.id
_entity.type
_entity.pdbx_description
1 polymer ?
#
loop_
_entity_poly.entity_id
_entity_poly.type
_entity_poly.pdbx_seq_one_letter_code
_entity_poly.pdbx_strand_id
1 'polypeptide(L)'
;MANEENRVISHIRTQMKSAHWLLEETLSDVSDAMVHFAPPGKALPIGAAYVHYVSGEDWMIQSVFKGVAPLMAGPWAGRTGMSEPQPGTGDDWAARFEAWSRRVRVDLPAFRAYAKAVYEA
;
A
#
# COMPACT_ATOMS: atom_id res chain seq x y z
N MET A 1 -14.43 24.54 -24.62
CA MET A 1 -15.18 23.26 -24.61
C MET A 1 -14.46 22.36 -23.62
N ALA A 2 -15.10 22.07 -22.48
CA ALA A 2 -14.49 21.22 -21.46
C ALA A 2 -14.19 19.84 -22.07
N ASN A 3 -12.99 19.32 -21.84
CA ASN A 3 -12.60 17.97 -22.24
C ASN A 3 -13.66 16.99 -21.74
N GLU A 4 -14.35 16.31 -22.66
CA GLU A 4 -14.95 15.02 -22.34
C GLU A 4 -13.80 14.13 -21.84
N GLU A 5 -13.75 13.89 -20.53
CA GLU A 5 -12.79 12.95 -19.98
C GLU A 5 -12.95 11.63 -20.73
N ASN A 6 -11.85 11.09 -21.23
CA ASN A 6 -11.86 9.80 -21.92
C ASN A 6 -12.58 8.78 -21.02
N ARG A 7 -13.72 8.25 -21.50
CA ARG A 7 -14.62 7.39 -20.72
C ARG A 7 -13.90 6.18 -20.13
N VAL A 8 -12.86 5.67 -20.80
CA VAL A 8 -12.01 4.58 -20.30
C VAL A 8 -11.19 5.03 -19.08
N ILE A 9 -10.55 6.20 -19.17
CA ILE A 9 -9.78 6.76 -18.05
C ILE A 9 -10.70 7.04 -16.86
N SER A 10 -11.88 7.62 -17.10
CA SER A 10 -12.87 7.89 -16.06
C SER A 10 -13.37 6.60 -15.37
N HIS A 11 -13.59 5.53 -16.16
CA HIS A 11 -13.97 4.23 -15.63
C HIS A 11 -12.88 3.62 -14.75
N ILE A 12 -11.63 3.60 -15.21
CA ILE A 12 -10.49 3.07 -14.43
C ILE A 12 -10.30 3.88 -13.14
N ARG A 13 -10.39 5.21 -13.19
CA ARG A 13 -10.32 6.08 -12.00
C ARG A 13 -11.43 5.76 -11.00
N THR A 14 -12.63 5.48 -11.49
CA THR A 14 -13.75 5.07 -10.62
C THR A 14 -13.48 3.71 -9.97
N GLN A 15 -12.93 2.75 -10.71
CA GLN A 15 -12.56 1.44 -10.16
C GLN A 15 -11.49 1.56 -9.08
N MET A 16 -10.45 2.38 -9.30
CA MET A 16 -9.41 2.63 -8.30
C MET A 16 -10.01 3.26 -7.03
N LYS A 17 -10.82 4.31 -7.17
CA LYS A 17 -11.51 4.94 -6.03
C LYS A 17 -12.38 3.96 -5.25
N SER A 18 -13.11 3.08 -5.93
CA SER A 18 -13.92 2.04 -5.28
C SER A 18 -13.06 1.01 -4.56
N ALA A 19 -11.91 0.64 -5.12
CA ALA A 19 -10.97 -0.28 -4.47
C ALA A 19 -10.34 0.35 -3.21
N HIS A 20 -9.92 1.61 -3.30
CA HIS A 20 -9.41 2.37 -2.16
C HIS A 20 -10.47 2.51 -1.07
N TRP A 21 -11.70 2.89 -1.43
CA TRP A 21 -12.82 2.96 -0.49
C TRP A 21 -13.04 1.61 0.21
N LEU A 22 -13.13 0.52 -0.55
CA LEU A 22 -13.36 -0.80 0.02
C LEU A 22 -12.24 -1.20 1.00
N LEU A 23 -10.98 -0.95 0.64
CA LEU A 23 -9.83 -1.24 1.51
C LEU A 23 -9.88 -0.42 2.80
N GLU A 24 -10.08 0.89 2.71
CA GLU A 24 -10.10 1.77 3.88
C GLU A 24 -11.30 1.50 4.79
N GLU A 25 -12.48 1.21 4.23
CA GLU A 25 -13.66 0.80 5.01
C GLU A 25 -13.44 -0.55 5.70
N THR A 26 -12.82 -1.52 5.01
CA THR A 26 -12.48 -2.83 5.59
C THR A 26 -11.50 -2.70 6.76
N LEU A 27 -10.66 -1.67 6.75
CA LEU A 27 -9.71 -1.40 7.82
C LEU A 27 -10.25 -0.45 8.89
N SER A 28 -11.45 0.12 8.73
CA SER A 28 -11.93 1.27 9.51
C SER A 28 -11.98 1.03 11.02
N ASP A 29 -12.29 -0.20 11.43
CA ASP A 29 -12.41 -0.65 12.82
C ASP A 29 -11.23 -1.53 13.29
N VAL A 30 -10.18 -1.67 12.47
CA VAL A 30 -8.97 -2.41 12.85
C VAL A 30 -8.22 -1.67 13.95
N SER A 31 -8.10 -2.33 15.10
CA SER A 31 -7.29 -1.86 16.23
C SER A 31 -5.80 -2.13 16.04
N ASP A 32 -4.97 -1.49 16.88
CA ASP A 32 -3.52 -1.75 16.92
C ASP A 32 -3.20 -3.24 17.20
N ALA A 33 -3.94 -3.87 18.11
CA ALA A 33 -3.77 -5.30 18.39
C ALA A 33 -4.12 -6.17 17.18
N MET A 34 -5.16 -5.81 16.42
CA MET A 34 -5.56 -6.54 15.22
C MET A 34 -4.55 -6.37 14.08
N VAL A 35 -3.95 -5.19 13.93
CA VAL A 35 -3.07 -4.90 12.79
C VAL A 35 -1.81 -5.75 12.78
N HIS A 36 -1.30 -6.15 13.96
CA HIS A 36 -0.13 -7.02 14.07
C HIS A 36 -0.47 -8.45 14.49
N PHE A 37 -1.76 -8.81 14.59
CA PHE A 37 -2.15 -10.18 14.86
C PHE A 37 -1.65 -11.10 13.74
N ALA A 38 -0.88 -12.13 14.11
CA ALA A 38 -0.35 -13.10 13.18
C ALA A 38 -1.27 -14.33 13.11
N PRO A 39 -2.14 -14.45 12.09
CA PRO A 39 -2.97 -15.62 11.94
C PRO A 39 -2.11 -16.85 11.60
N PRO A 40 -2.56 -18.07 11.98
CA PRO A 40 -1.87 -19.30 11.65
C PRO A 40 -1.81 -19.55 10.14
N GLY A 41 -0.86 -20.37 9.70
CA GLY A 41 -0.71 -20.74 8.29
C GLY A 41 -0.10 -19.63 7.44
N LYS A 42 -0.62 -19.44 6.22
CA LYS A 42 -0.07 -18.50 5.22
C LYS A 42 -0.79 -17.15 5.14
N ALA A 43 -1.83 -16.94 5.97
CA ALA A 43 -2.51 -15.65 6.00
C ALA A 43 -1.54 -14.57 6.53
N LEU A 44 -1.55 -13.41 5.88
CA LEU A 44 -0.75 -12.27 6.28
C LEU A 44 -1.38 -11.59 7.50
N PRO A 45 -0.58 -11.03 8.42
CA PRO A 45 -1.07 -10.01 9.34
C PRO A 45 -1.70 -8.84 8.56
N ILE A 46 -2.75 -8.24 9.11
CA ILE A 46 -3.51 -7.16 8.45
C ILE A 46 -2.58 -6.00 8.04
N GLY A 47 -1.69 -5.59 8.95
CA GLY A 47 -0.72 -4.53 8.67
C GLY A 47 0.23 -4.86 7.52
N ALA A 48 0.73 -6.09 7.45
CA ALA A 48 1.60 -6.51 6.37
C ALA A 48 0.87 -6.53 5.02
N ALA A 49 -0.39 -6.99 5.01
CA ALA A 49 -1.23 -6.97 3.81
C ALA A 49 -1.51 -5.54 3.34
N TYR A 50 -1.83 -4.63 4.27
CA TYR A 50 -2.07 -3.23 3.96
C TYR A 50 -0.81 -2.54 3.42
N VAL A 51 0.35 -2.79 4.04
CA VAL A 51 1.62 -2.26 3.56
C VAL A 51 1.95 -2.78 2.16
N HIS A 52 1.78 -4.09 1.92
CA HIS A 52 2.03 -4.69 0.62
C HIS A 52 1.17 -4.05 -0.48
N TYR A 53 -0.13 -3.83 -0.21
CA TYR A 53 -1.04 -3.18 -1.15
C TYR A 53 -0.59 -1.75 -1.49
N VAL A 54 -0.46 -0.88 -0.48
CA VAL A 54 -0.20 0.55 -0.69
C VAL A 54 1.20 0.80 -1.27
N SER A 55 2.22 0.09 -0.77
CA SER A 55 3.58 0.24 -1.31
C SER A 55 3.73 -0.38 -2.71
N GLY A 56 2.92 -1.39 -3.04
CA GLY A 56 2.82 -1.93 -4.39
C GLY A 56 2.20 -0.92 -5.37
N GLU A 57 1.13 -0.23 -4.96
CA GLU A 57 0.53 0.84 -5.77
C GLU A 57 1.49 2.02 -5.97
N ASP A 58 2.17 2.48 -4.91
CA ASP A 58 3.19 3.53 -5.00
C ASP A 58 4.27 3.17 -6.04
N TRP A 59 4.82 1.95 -5.94
CA TRP A 59 5.82 1.47 -6.89
C TRP A 59 5.28 1.38 -8.33
N MET A 60 4.07 0.83 -8.51
CA MET A 60 3.44 0.68 -9.82
C MET A 60 3.19 2.05 -10.49
N ILE A 61 2.57 2.97 -9.76
CA ILE A 61 2.22 4.28 -10.32
C ILE A 61 3.47 5.14 -10.55
N GLN A 62 4.33 5.26 -9.53
CA GLN A 62 5.47 6.17 -9.60
C GLN A 62 6.60 5.60 -10.45
N SER A 63 7.02 4.37 -10.20
CA SER A 63 8.20 3.82 -10.87
C SER A 63 7.88 3.17 -12.21
N VAL A 64 6.79 2.41 -12.32
CA VAL A 64 6.48 1.73 -13.59
C VAL A 64 5.82 2.68 -14.58
N PHE A 65 4.77 3.42 -14.18
CA PHE A 65 4.04 4.28 -15.11
C PHE A 65 4.64 5.68 -15.29
N LYS A 66 5.13 6.32 -14.22
CA LYS A 66 5.71 7.67 -14.29
C LYS A 66 7.23 7.69 -14.45
N GLY A 67 7.92 6.57 -14.23
CA GLY A 67 9.39 6.49 -14.33
C GLY A 67 10.14 7.29 -13.27
N VAL A 68 9.51 7.59 -12.13
CA VAL A 68 10.09 8.34 -11.01
C VAL A 68 10.20 7.49 -9.74
N ALA A 69 10.95 7.99 -8.75
CA ALA A 69 11.07 7.31 -7.47
C ALA A 69 9.69 7.16 -6.79
N PRO A 70 9.42 6.03 -6.10
CA PRO A 70 8.23 5.89 -5.26
C PRO A 70 8.19 6.99 -4.20
N LEU A 71 6.99 7.39 -3.80
CA LEU A 71 6.78 8.37 -2.74
C LEU A 71 7.48 7.96 -1.45
N MET A 72 7.47 6.66 -1.09
CA MET A 72 8.17 6.13 0.09
C MET A 72 9.69 6.34 0.06
N ALA A 73 10.29 6.50 -1.12
CA ALA A 73 11.73 6.76 -1.29
C ALA A 73 12.05 8.25 -1.46
N GLY A 74 11.04 9.11 -1.50
CA GLY A 74 11.19 10.55 -1.70
C GLY A 74 10.47 11.35 -0.60
N PRO A 75 9.36 12.07 -0.90
CA PRO A 75 8.70 12.95 0.06
C PRO A 75 8.24 12.28 1.38
N TRP A 76 8.02 10.96 1.34
CA TRP A 76 7.58 10.17 2.49
C TRP A 76 8.69 9.32 3.15
N ALA A 77 9.95 9.49 2.73
CA ALA A 77 11.06 8.75 3.32
C ALA A 77 11.13 8.93 4.84
N GLY A 78 11.14 7.80 5.57
CA GLY A 78 11.14 7.77 7.03
C GLY A 78 9.84 8.24 7.71
N ARG A 79 8.78 8.50 6.93
CA ARG A 79 7.51 9.07 7.41
C ARG A 79 6.28 8.25 7.01
N THR A 80 6.47 7.11 6.37
CA THR A 80 5.38 6.24 5.92
C THR A 80 4.66 5.54 7.08
N GLY A 81 5.25 5.44 8.27
CA GLY A 81 4.68 4.68 9.39
C GLY A 81 4.96 3.18 9.36
N MET A 82 5.64 2.66 8.32
CA MET A 82 6.17 1.29 8.34
C MET A 82 7.58 1.28 8.93
N SER A 83 7.85 0.30 9.79
CA SER A 83 9.17 0.09 10.42
C SER A 83 10.27 -0.25 9.42
N GLU A 84 9.93 -0.93 8.32
CA GLU A 84 10.87 -1.34 7.28
C GLU A 84 10.16 -1.55 5.94
N PRO A 85 10.82 -1.26 4.81
CA PRO A 85 10.22 -1.47 3.49
C PRO A 85 10.07 -2.96 3.16
N GLN A 86 9.10 -3.29 2.30
CA GLN A 86 8.97 -4.65 1.76
C GLN A 86 10.24 -5.05 0.96
N PRO A 87 10.60 -6.34 0.94
CA PRO A 87 11.75 -6.80 0.17
C PRO A 87 11.54 -6.57 -1.34
N GLY A 88 12.57 -6.06 -2.02
CA GLY A 88 12.61 -5.99 -3.47
C GLY A 88 12.63 -7.37 -4.13
N THR A 89 12.30 -7.41 -5.42
CA THR A 89 12.22 -8.65 -6.22
C THR A 89 13.55 -9.40 -6.30
N GLY A 90 13.48 -10.74 -6.43
CA GLY A 90 14.64 -11.63 -6.50
C GLY A 90 14.25 -13.10 -6.32
N ASP A 91 15.19 -14.02 -6.59
CA ASP A 91 14.93 -15.48 -6.54
C ASP A 91 14.49 -15.97 -5.15
N ASP A 92 14.91 -15.29 -4.08
CA ASP A 92 14.56 -15.58 -2.69
C ASP A 92 13.39 -14.75 -2.14
N TRP A 93 12.68 -14.02 -3.02
CA TRP A 93 11.66 -13.05 -2.62
C TRP A 93 10.57 -13.67 -1.74
N ALA A 94 10.08 -14.86 -2.08
CA ALA A 94 9.00 -15.50 -1.33
C ALA A 94 9.36 -15.73 0.15
N ALA A 95 10.58 -16.23 0.42
CA ALA A 95 11.06 -16.47 1.78
C ALA A 95 11.28 -15.16 2.54
N ARG A 96 11.85 -14.15 1.87
CA ARG A 96 12.06 -12.82 2.47
C ARG A 96 10.76 -12.10 2.76
N PHE A 97 9.77 -12.23 1.88
CA PHE A 97 8.44 -11.65 2.02
C PHE A 97 7.68 -12.31 3.16
N GLU A 98 7.72 -13.65 3.26
CA GLU A 98 7.14 -14.37 4.38
C GLU A 98 7.75 -13.90 5.70
N ALA A 99 9.08 -13.87 5.82
CA ALA A 99 9.76 -13.38 7.00
C ALA A 99 9.43 -11.92 7.31
N TRP A 100 9.33 -11.06 6.29
CA TRP A 100 9.00 -9.64 6.43
C TRP A 100 7.58 -9.43 6.95
N SER A 101 6.61 -10.16 6.40
CA SER A 101 5.21 -10.03 6.77
C SER A 101 4.95 -10.31 8.25
N ARG A 102 5.81 -11.10 8.90
CA ARG A 102 5.70 -11.47 10.32
C ARG A 102 6.40 -10.49 11.27
N ARG A 103 7.30 -9.64 10.78
CA ARG A 103 8.08 -8.71 11.62
C ARG A 103 7.71 -7.25 11.42
N VAL A 104 7.21 -6.88 10.24
CA VAL A 104 6.88 -5.49 9.92
C VAL A 104 5.88 -4.92 10.93
N ARG A 105 6.25 -3.81 11.54
CA ARG A 105 5.38 -2.97 12.37
C ARG A 105 4.87 -1.78 11.56
N VAL A 106 3.63 -1.41 11.84
CA VAL A 106 2.88 -0.37 11.14
C VAL A 106 2.22 0.52 12.17
N ASP A 107 2.54 1.80 12.14
CA ASP A 107 1.74 2.88 12.74
C ASP A 107 0.57 3.17 11.78
N LEU A 108 -0.63 2.71 12.14
CA LEU A 108 -1.81 2.81 11.28
C LEU A 108 -2.17 4.25 10.91
N PRO A 109 -2.26 5.22 11.85
CA PRO A 109 -2.48 6.62 11.51
C PRO A 109 -1.46 7.18 10.52
N ALA A 110 -0.16 6.97 10.74
CA ALA A 110 0.88 7.46 9.84
C ALA A 110 0.81 6.78 8.46
N PHE A 111 0.55 5.47 8.45
CA PHE A 111 0.46 4.69 7.21
C PHE A 111 -0.78 5.04 6.38
N ARG A 112 -1.92 5.35 7.01
CA ARG A 112 -3.10 5.89 6.31
C ARG A 112 -2.83 7.25 5.67
N ALA A 113 -2.07 8.12 6.32
CA ALA A 113 -1.68 9.40 5.75
C ALA A 113 -0.81 9.20 4.49
N TYR A 114 0.11 8.23 4.54
CA TYR A 114 0.91 7.83 3.39
C TYR A 114 0.05 7.21 2.28
N ALA A 115 -0.86 6.29 2.61
CA ALA A 115 -1.77 5.65 1.67
C ALA A 115 -2.62 6.68 0.90
N LYS A 116 -3.15 7.68 1.61
CA LYS A 116 -3.87 8.79 0.98
C LYS A 116 -3.03 9.52 -0.07
N ALA A 117 -1.76 9.78 0.21
CA ALA A 117 -0.87 10.43 -0.76
C ALA A 117 -0.57 9.54 -1.97
N VAL A 118 -0.52 8.21 -1.80
CA VAL A 118 -0.40 7.26 -2.91
C VAL A 118 -1.64 7.30 -3.79
N TYR A 119 -2.85 7.30 -3.21
CA TYR A 119 -4.11 7.32 -3.96
C TYR A 119 -4.33 8.62 -4.76
N GLU A 120 -3.72 9.72 -4.31
CA GLU A 120 -3.81 11.04 -4.96
C GLU A 120 -2.78 11.25 -6.08
N ALA A 121 -1.78 10.37 -6.22
CA ALA A 121 -0.61 10.57 -7.08
C ALA A 121 -0.87 10.28 -8.56
#